data_AF-A0A1Q3BUX8-F1
#
_entry.id   AF-A0A1Q3BUX8-F1
#
_cell.length_a   1.000
_cell.length_b   1.000
_cell.length_c   1.000
_cell.angle_alpha   90.00
_cell.angle_beta   90.00
_cell.angle_gamma   90.00
#
_symmetry.space_group_name_H-M   'P 1'
#
loop_
_entity.id
_entity.type
_entity.pdbx_description
1 polymer ?
#
loop_
_entity_poly.entity_id
_entity_poly.type
_entity_poly.pdbx_seq_one_letter_code
_entity_poly.pdbx_strand_id
1 'polypeptide(L)'
;TNQVKDAKINMLVREYEMFSMKENENISGMFVRFTNIINSLQSLNKCYTNSEMVRKILRCLPKSWMPKVTAIEEAKDLNTLPLEELLGSLMTHEMTIKNHEEDEEQDKKKKK
;
A
#
# COMPACT_ATOMS: atom_id res chain seq x y z
N THR A 1 -28.12 -4.14 -17.18
CA THR A 1 -27.60 -4.86 -18.37
C THR A 1 -26.19 -5.35 -18.08
N ASN A 2 -25.77 -6.49 -18.61
CA ASN A 2 -24.41 -7.03 -18.39
C ASN A 2 -23.31 -6.04 -18.84
N GLN A 3 -23.56 -5.29 -19.92
CA GLN A 3 -22.64 -4.25 -20.43
C GLN A 3 -22.25 -3.20 -19.39
N VAL A 4 -23.19 -2.73 -18.55
CA VAL A 4 -22.89 -1.72 -17.51
C VAL A 4 -22.04 -2.34 -16.40
N LYS A 5 -22.28 -3.61 -16.05
CA LYS A 5 -21.48 -4.35 -15.08
C LYS A 5 -20.04 -4.54 -15.58
N ASP A 6 -19.89 -4.97 -16.83
CA ASP A 6 -18.57 -5.21 -17.44
C ASP A 6 -17.76 -3.92 -17.57
N ALA A 7 -18.40 -2.82 -17.97
CA ALA A 7 -17.75 -1.50 -18.01
C ALA A 7 -17.25 -1.07 -16.62
N LYS A 8 -18.04 -1.29 -15.56
CA LYS A 8 -17.66 -0.97 -14.19
C LYS A 8 -16.49 -1.83 -13.69
N ILE A 9 -16.51 -3.14 -14.00
CA ILE A 9 -15.38 -4.03 -13.69
C ILE A 9 -14.11 -3.54 -14.36
N ASN A 10 -14.15 -3.24 -15.66
CA ASN A 10 -12.98 -2.77 -16.40
C ASN A 10 -12.41 -1.46 -15.85
N MET A 11 -13.29 -0.52 -15.46
CA MET A 11 -12.87 0.73 -14.83
C MET A 11 -12.13 0.48 -13.50
N LEU A 12 -12.70 -0.36 -12.63
CA LEU A 12 -12.11 -0.69 -11.32
C LEU A 12 -10.82 -1.50 -11.46
N VAL A 13 -10.73 -2.41 -12.44
CA VAL A 13 -9.51 -3.15 -12.75
C VAL A 13 -8.40 -2.18 -13.17
N ARG A 14 -8.73 -1.22 -14.03
CA ARG A 14 -7.76 -0.20 -14.45
C ARG A 14 -7.30 0.67 -13.27
N GLU A 15 -8.23 1.03 -12.38
CA GLU A 15 -7.90 1.77 -11.15
C GLU A 15 -6.98 0.96 -10.23
N TYR A 16 -7.25 -0.35 -10.07
CA TYR A 16 -6.36 -1.27 -9.35
C TYR A 16 -4.99 -1.35 -10.01
N GLU A 17 -4.91 -1.56 -11.33
CA GLU A 17 -3.65 -1.69 -12.06
C GLU A 17 -2.78 -0.42 -11.95
N MET A 18 -3.39 0.76 -12.11
CA MET A 18 -2.70 2.05 -11.99
C MET A 18 -2.55 2.53 -10.54
N PHE A 19 -3.04 1.77 -9.56
CA PHE A 19 -2.97 2.15 -8.16
C PHE A 19 -1.52 2.41 -7.73
N SER A 20 -1.32 3.51 -7.04
CA SER A 20 -0.07 3.92 -6.42
C SER A 20 -0.37 4.73 -5.16
N MET A 21 0.60 4.78 -4.26
CA MET A 21 0.57 5.70 -3.12
C MET A 21 0.67 7.13 -3.63
N LYS A 22 -0.20 8.01 -3.14
CA LYS A 22 -0.20 9.43 -3.53
C LYS A 22 0.89 10.18 -2.78
N GLU A 23 1.28 11.33 -3.33
CA GLU A 23 2.15 12.27 -2.62
C GLU A 23 1.47 12.73 -1.32
N ASN A 24 2.23 12.78 -0.22
CA ASN A 24 1.76 13.16 1.13
C ASN A 24 0.66 12.28 1.73
N GLU A 25 0.40 11.12 1.13
CA GLU A 25 -0.47 10.12 1.72
C GLU A 25 0.29 9.30 2.76
N ASN A 26 -0.41 8.84 3.79
CA ASN A 26 0.14 7.88 4.75
C ASN A 26 -0.29 6.44 4.43
N ILE A 27 0.40 5.45 5.00
CA ILE A 27 0.13 4.02 4.76
C ILE A 27 -1.34 3.67 5.04
N SER A 28 -1.93 4.21 6.12
CA SER A 28 -3.34 3.95 6.45
C SER A 28 -4.30 4.45 5.36
N GLY A 29 -4.09 5.67 4.88
CA GLY A 29 -4.92 6.29 3.85
C GLY A 29 -4.82 5.55 2.52
N MET A 30 -3.60 5.16 2.15
CA MET A 30 -3.35 4.32 0.98
C MET A 30 -4.07 2.98 1.09
N PHE A 31 -3.96 2.31 2.24
CA PHE A 31 -4.63 1.03 2.48
C PHE A 31 -6.15 1.11 2.38
N VAL A 32 -6.77 2.15 2.95
CA VAL A 32 -8.22 2.38 2.85
C VAL A 32 -8.67 2.50 1.39
N ARG A 33 -7.96 3.30 0.57
CA ARG A 33 -8.27 3.40 -0.87
C ARG A 33 -8.11 2.06 -1.59
N PHE A 34 -7.05 1.33 -1.27
CA PHE A 34 -6.81 0.01 -1.84
C PHE A 34 -7.96 -0.96 -1.52
N THR A 35 -8.37 -1.05 -0.25
CA THR A 35 -9.47 -1.93 0.16
C THR A 35 -10.81 -1.54 -0.46
N ASN A 36 -11.06 -0.24 -0.68
CA ASN A 36 -12.29 0.20 -1.35
C ASN A 36 -12.40 -0.33 -2.79
N ILE A 37 -11.27 -0.37 -3.52
CA ILE A 37 -11.21 -0.93 -4.87
C ILE A 37 -11.42 -2.45 -4.82
N ILE A 38 -10.73 -3.16 -3.91
CA ILE A 38 -10.86 -4.61 -3.73
C ILE A 38 -12.31 -4.99 -3.39
N ASN A 39 -12.92 -4.33 -2.41
CA ASN A 39 -14.29 -4.59 -1.99
C ASN A 39 -15.29 -4.32 -3.13
N SER A 40 -15.05 -3.27 -3.91
CA SER A 40 -15.88 -2.95 -5.08
C SER A 40 -15.77 -4.04 -6.16
N LEU A 41 -14.56 -4.55 -6.43
CA LEU A 41 -14.35 -5.65 -7.38
C LEU A 41 -14.94 -6.97 -6.87
N GLN A 42 -14.78 -7.27 -5.58
CA GLN A 42 -15.33 -8.45 -4.94
C GLN A 42 -16.86 -8.47 -5.01
N SER A 43 -17.52 -7.32 -4.81
CA SER A 43 -18.97 -7.18 -4.98
C SER A 43 -19.48 -7.52 -6.40
N LEU A 44 -18.57 -7.51 -7.38
CA LEU A 44 -18.84 -7.83 -8.78
C LEU A 44 -18.35 -9.24 -9.17
N ASN A 45 -17.96 -10.06 -8.18
CA ASN A 45 -17.38 -11.40 -8.32
C ASN A 45 -15.97 -11.42 -8.94
N LYS A 46 -15.21 -10.33 -8.84
CA LYS A 46 -13.78 -10.30 -9.18
C LYS A 46 -12.95 -10.18 -7.90
N CYS A 47 -12.33 -11.28 -7.49
CA CYS A 47 -11.55 -11.37 -6.26
C CYS A 47 -10.06 -11.41 -6.56
N TYR A 48 -9.25 -10.89 -5.62
CA TYR A 48 -7.80 -11.06 -5.61
C TYR A 48 -7.41 -11.85 -4.37
N THR A 49 -6.47 -12.75 -4.52
CA THR A 49 -5.89 -13.51 -3.41
C THR A 49 -5.09 -12.61 -2.49
N ASN A 50 -4.89 -13.05 -1.25
CA ASN A 50 -4.03 -12.35 -0.30
C ASN A 50 -2.62 -12.08 -0.85
N SER A 51 -2.03 -13.08 -1.53
CA SER A 51 -0.70 -12.95 -2.14
C SER A 51 -0.65 -11.87 -3.24
N GLU A 52 -1.70 -11.76 -4.06
CA GLU A 52 -1.80 -10.72 -5.09
C GLU A 52 -1.91 -9.34 -4.44
N MET A 53 -2.70 -9.21 -3.37
CA MET A 53 -2.84 -7.96 -2.63
C MET A 53 -1.53 -7.52 -1.97
N VAL A 54 -0.82 -8.43 -1.29
CA VAL A 54 0.50 -8.18 -0.68
C VAL A 54 1.48 -7.66 -1.72
N ARG A 55 1.65 -8.39 -2.83
CA ARG A 55 2.56 -8.00 -3.92
C ARG A 55 2.14 -6.71 -4.59
N LYS A 56 0.84 -6.40 -4.63
CA LYS A 56 0.35 -5.15 -5.19
C LYS A 56 0.70 -3.97 -4.29
N ILE A 57 0.43 -4.06 -2.98
CA ILE A 57 0.76 -3.00 -2.02
C ILE A 57 2.25 -2.66 -2.08
N LEU A 58 3.13 -3.67 -2.03
CA LEU A 58 4.58 -3.46 -2.10
C LEU A 58 5.02 -2.73 -3.38
N ARG A 59 4.43 -3.06 -4.53
CA ARG A 59 4.69 -2.39 -5.82
C ARG A 59 4.13 -0.96 -5.91
N CYS A 60 3.17 -0.62 -5.07
CA CYS A 60 2.51 0.69 -5.07
C CYS A 60 3.20 1.72 -4.16
N LEU A 61 4.19 1.28 -3.36
CA LEU A 61 4.95 2.16 -2.49
C LEU A 61 5.94 3.05 -3.28
N PRO A 62 6.24 4.26 -2.79
CA PRO A 62 7.24 5.13 -3.38
C PRO A 62 8.64 4.51 -3.36
N LYS A 63 9.53 4.97 -4.25
CA LYS A 63 10.90 4.45 -4.34
C LYS A 63 11.72 4.58 -3.04
N SER A 64 11.39 5.55 -2.18
CA SER A 64 12.03 5.70 -0.86
C SER A 64 11.79 4.50 0.06
N TRP A 65 10.77 3.68 -0.20
CA TRP A 65 10.46 2.48 0.58
C TRP A 65 11.20 1.23 0.09
N MET A 66 11.97 1.30 -1.01
CA MET A 66 12.68 0.15 -1.58
C MET A 66 13.53 -0.65 -0.58
N PRO A 67 14.27 -0.03 0.36
CA PRO A 67 14.99 -0.79 1.38
C PRO A 67 14.06 -1.63 2.27
N LYS A 68 12.91 -1.08 2.67
CA LYS A 68 11.91 -1.78 3.49
C LYS A 68 11.23 -2.89 2.71
N VAL A 69 10.90 -2.65 1.43
CA VAL A 69 10.33 -3.66 0.53
C VAL A 69 11.29 -4.84 0.39
N THR A 70 12.55 -4.57 0.05
CA THR A 70 13.59 -5.61 -0.11
C THR A 70 13.72 -6.46 1.15
N ALA A 71 13.79 -5.82 2.33
CA ALA A 71 13.90 -6.54 3.60
C ALA A 71 12.67 -7.44 3.89
N ILE A 72 11.47 -7.06 3.46
CA ILE A 72 10.28 -7.91 3.58
C ILE A 72 10.36 -9.09 2.62
N GLU A 73 10.75 -8.84 1.36
CA GLU A 73 10.86 -9.88 0.32
C GLU A 73 11.93 -10.92 0.66
N GLU A 74 13.00 -10.53 1.34
CA GLU A 74 14.06 -11.43 1.79
C GLU A 74 13.66 -12.23 3.05
N ALA A 75 12.88 -11.63 3.95
CA ALA A 75 12.58 -12.22 5.26
C ALA A 75 11.27 -13.02 5.32
N LYS A 76 10.35 -12.84 4.36
CA LYS A 76 8.98 -13.37 4.42
C LYS A 76 8.57 -14.04 3.12
N ASP A 77 7.78 -15.10 3.20
CA ASP A 77 7.07 -15.65 2.04
C ASP A 77 5.81 -14.83 1.74
N LEU A 78 5.85 -14.08 0.63
CA LEU A 78 4.73 -13.23 0.19
C LEU A 78 3.45 -14.01 -0.17
N ASN A 79 3.54 -15.33 -0.37
CA ASN A 79 2.36 -16.15 -0.65
C ASN A 79 1.55 -16.44 0.62
N THR A 80 2.21 -16.46 1.78
CA THR A 80 1.60 -16.78 3.07
C THR A 80 1.52 -15.60 4.03
N LEU A 81 2.22 -14.49 3.72
CA LEU A 81 2.25 -13.29 4.57
C LEU A 81 0.84 -12.68 4.75
N PRO A 82 0.30 -12.60 5.98
CA PRO A 82 -0.99 -11.96 6.23
C PRO A 82 -0.96 -10.46 5.91
N LEU A 83 -2.06 -9.95 5.36
CA LEU A 83 -2.17 -8.55 4.98
C LEU A 83 -2.06 -7.61 6.18
N GLU A 84 -2.61 -8.00 7.35
CA GLU A 84 -2.49 -7.20 8.56
C GLU A 84 -1.05 -7.13 9.07
N GLU A 85 -0.27 -8.21 8.94
CA GLU A 85 1.14 -8.23 9.32
C GLU A 85 1.96 -7.29 8.41
N LEU A 86 1.72 -7.34 7.10
CA LEU A 86 2.33 -6.40 6.16
C LEU A 86 1.99 -4.96 6.54
N LEU A 87 0.70 -4.67 6.78
CA LEU A 87 0.24 -3.32 7.10
C LEU A 87 0.89 -2.80 8.39
N GLY A 88 0.92 -3.62 9.44
CA GLY A 88 1.58 -3.29 10.70
C GLY A 88 3.05 -2.98 10.51
N SER A 89 3.78 -3.82 9.75
CA SER A 89 5.19 -3.58 9.47
C SER A 89 5.43 -2.28 8.68
N LEU A 90 4.54 -1.88 7.78
CA LEU A 90 4.68 -0.64 7.03
C LEU A 90 4.36 0.58 7.90
N MET A 91 3.33 0.52 8.74
CA MET A 91 2.97 1.58 9.68
C MET A 91 4.06 1.85 10.72
N THR A 92 4.66 0.79 11.29
CA THR A 92 5.79 0.95 12.23
C THR A 92 6.99 1.64 11.57
N HIS A 93 7.28 1.31 10.30
CA HIS A 93 8.34 1.97 9.55
C HIS A 93 8.02 3.45 9.28
N GLU A 94 6.78 3.77 8.88
CA GLU A 94 6.34 5.15 8.69
C GLU A 94 6.53 6.01 9.95
N MET A 95 6.16 5.47 11.11
CA MET A 95 6.32 6.16 12.40
C MET A 95 7.80 6.39 12.74
N THR A 96 8.66 5.40 12.45
CA THR A 96 10.10 5.51 12.72
C THR A 96 10.75 6.59 11.86
N ILE A 97 10.36 6.70 10.58
CA ILE A 97 10.86 7.74 9.66
C ILE A 97 10.45 9.14 10.17
N LYS A 98 9.17 9.33 10.50
CA LYS A 98 8.67 10.63 10.99
C LYS A 98 9.40 11.11 12.24
N ASN A 99 9.63 10.21 13.20
CA ASN A 99 10.36 10.56 14.42
C ASN A 99 11.80 11.02 14.12
N HIS A 100 12.50 10.36 13.17
CA HIS A 100 13.86 10.76 12.78
C HIS A 100 13.87 12.13 12.06
N GLU A 101 12.88 12.40 11.21
CA GLU A 101 12.75 13.70 10.53
C GLU A 101 12.52 14.85 11.52
N GLU A 102 11.69 14.62 12.54
CA GLU A 102 11.42 15.58 13.62
C GLU A 102 12.66 15.87 14.47
N ASP A 103 13.43 14.84 14.82
CA ASP A 103 14.67 14.97 15.59
C ASP A 103 15.74 15.76 14.82
N GLU A 104 15.92 15.48 13.52
CA GLU A 104 16.85 16.22 12.67
C GLU A 104 16.48 17.69 12.51
N GLU A 105 15.19 18.02 12.42
CA GLU A 105 14.72 19.39 12.25
C GLU A 105 14.93 20.21 13.54
N GLN A 106 14.76 19.59 14.71
CA GLN A 106 15.05 20.21 16.00
C GLN A 106 16.54 20.49 16.17
N ASP A 107 17.41 19.57 15.77
CA ASP A 107 18.87 19.77 15.84
C ASP A 107 19.37 20.87 14.90
N LYS A 108 18.76 21.00 13.70
CA LYS A 108 19.06 22.11 12.77
C LYS A 108 18.60 23.46 13.32
N LYS A 109 17.50 23.52 14.07
CA LYS A 109 16.99 24.74 14.74
C LYS A 109 17.84 25.14 15.95
N LYS A 110 18.40 24.19 16.71
CA LYS A 110 19.30 24.48 17.85
C LYS A 110 20.70 24.95 17.43
N LYS A 111 21.13 24.66 16.20
CA LYS A 111 22.44 25.06 15.63
C LYS A 111 22.41 26.37 14.84
N LYS A 112 21.24 27.00 14.68
CA LYS A 112 21.06 28.33 14.10
C LYS A 112 20.82 29.35 15.20
#